data_AF-A0A7S8EXU2-F1
#
_entry.id   AF-A0A7S8EXU2-F1
#
_cell.length_a   1.000
_cell.length_b   1.000
_cell.length_c   1.000
_cell.angle_alpha   90.00
_cell.angle_beta   90.00
_cell.angle_gamma   90.00
#
_symmetry.space_group_name_H-M   'P 1'
#
loop_
_entity.id
_entity.type
_entity.pdbx_description
1 polymer ?
#
loop_
_entity_poly.entity_id
_entity_poly.type
_entity_poly.pdbx_seq_one_letter_code
_entity_poly.pdbx_strand_id
1 'polypeptide(L)'
;MPLRLVIENATSKELARGVAAAKAAFERSGISIQDAMSGMLALELWDMKGFPEGEQPTEEEEAAAGVWFEAEREASEACCASWPEDKIVLAHGVLGFGLGEPKVKTANLATWVDRQQRYQEVIERLETATGSDRQLDIDICYVMGWINEPGTPEEAAQLGLPYLTSNLAEVAAITAKSIHGWKIEIDQQPCDARIVELDLDEDDEDNLSVAAWRCFDGRLHMMRPPANAAIALTLAAMRLQADSFLPGR
;
A
#
# COMPACT_ATOMS: atom_id res chain seq x y z
N MET A 1 4.18 11.91 -9.69
CA MET A 1 3.20 11.08 -8.95
C MET A 1 2.05 10.72 -9.88
N PRO A 2 1.61 9.46 -9.94
CA PRO A 2 0.56 9.04 -10.87
C PRO A 2 -0.85 9.32 -10.32
N LEU A 3 -1.78 9.57 -11.24
CA LEU A 3 -3.21 9.54 -10.99
C LEU A 3 -3.68 8.09 -10.84
N ARG A 4 -4.55 7.82 -9.86
CA ARG A 4 -5.10 6.50 -9.57
C ARG A 4 -6.62 6.54 -9.50
N LEU A 5 -7.24 5.40 -9.76
CA LEU A 5 -8.66 5.16 -9.60
C LEU A 5 -8.86 3.90 -8.76
N VAL A 6 -9.75 3.97 -7.77
CA VAL A 6 -10.08 2.83 -6.89
C VAL A 6 -11.57 2.57 -6.95
N ILE A 7 -11.97 1.56 -7.72
CA ILE A 7 -13.37 1.10 -7.81
C ILE A 7 -13.40 -0.38 -7.48
N GLU A 8 -14.20 -0.74 -6.47
CA GLU A 8 -14.29 -2.11 -5.97
C GLU A 8 -14.81 -3.06 -7.06
N ASN A 9 -14.16 -4.21 -7.27
CA ASN A 9 -14.47 -5.20 -8.30
C ASN A 9 -14.10 -4.83 -9.75
N ALA A 10 -13.47 -3.67 -9.98
CA ALA A 10 -12.92 -3.32 -11.29
C ALA A 10 -11.63 -4.08 -11.61
N THR A 11 -11.56 -4.58 -12.84
CA THR A 11 -10.34 -5.17 -13.41
C THR A 11 -9.31 -4.10 -13.73
N SER A 12 -8.03 -4.48 -13.83
CA SER A 12 -6.95 -3.54 -14.18
C SER A 12 -7.19 -2.81 -15.51
N LYS A 13 -7.85 -3.46 -16.48
CA LYS A 13 -8.20 -2.84 -17.77
C LYS A 13 -9.30 -1.80 -17.63
N GLU A 14 -10.29 -2.03 -16.76
CA GLU A 14 -11.36 -1.06 -16.47
C GLU A 14 -10.81 0.16 -15.73
N LEU A 15 -9.96 -0.07 -14.72
CA LEU A 15 -9.27 1.00 -14.00
C LEU A 15 -8.39 1.84 -14.95
N ALA A 16 -7.64 1.20 -15.85
CA ALA A 16 -6.81 1.91 -16.83
C ALA A 16 -7.64 2.82 -17.76
N ARG A 17 -8.83 2.38 -18.19
CA ARG A 17 -9.74 3.24 -18.98
C ARG A 17 -10.23 4.43 -18.16
N GLY A 18 -10.60 4.21 -16.91
CA GLY A 18 -11.04 5.29 -16.03
C GLY A 18 -9.93 6.33 -15.78
N VAL A 19 -8.70 5.89 -15.50
CA VAL A 19 -7.55 6.79 -15.36
C VAL A 19 -7.28 7.56 -16.66
N ALA A 20 -7.42 6.93 -17.83
CA ALA A 20 -7.26 7.62 -19.11
C ALA A 20 -8.34 8.69 -19.33
N ALA A 21 -9.59 8.43 -18.95
CA ALA A 21 -10.68 9.41 -19.03
C ALA A 21 -10.44 10.61 -18.11
N ALA A 22 -10.04 10.36 -16.86
CA ALA A 22 -9.69 11.41 -15.92
C ALA A 22 -8.55 12.31 -16.44
N LYS A 23 -7.49 11.71 -16.99
CA LYS A 23 -6.38 12.46 -17.61
C LYS A 23 -6.86 13.34 -18.75
N ALA A 24 -7.77 12.84 -19.59
CA ALA A 24 -8.36 13.62 -20.68
C ALA A 24 -9.23 14.78 -20.16
N ALA A 25 -9.92 14.62 -19.03
CA ALA A 25 -10.67 15.70 -18.40
C ALA A 25 -9.74 16.84 -17.93
N PHE A 26 -8.64 16.50 -17.25
CA PHE A 26 -7.62 17.48 -16.85
C PHE A 26 -6.97 18.18 -18.05
N GLU A 27 -6.67 17.43 -19.13
CA GLU A 27 -6.11 18.02 -20.35
C GLU A 27 -7.07 19.00 -21.02
N ARG A 28 -8.38 18.69 -21.06
CA ARG A 28 -9.39 19.58 -21.66
C ARG A 28 -9.60 20.85 -20.84
N SER A 29 -9.52 20.78 -19.52
CA SER A 29 -9.70 21.95 -18.66
C SER A 29 -8.48 22.87 -18.64
N GLY A 30 -7.29 22.35 -18.94
CA GLY A 30 -6.02 23.07 -18.82
C GLY A 30 -5.57 23.27 -17.37
N ILE A 31 -6.31 22.74 -16.39
CA ILE A 31 -5.95 22.78 -14.98
C ILE A 31 -5.07 21.57 -14.67
N SER A 32 -3.96 21.80 -13.96
CA SER A 32 -3.07 20.71 -13.57
C SER A 32 -3.75 19.79 -12.57
N ILE A 33 -3.36 18.51 -12.57
CA ILE A 33 -3.91 17.52 -11.62
C ILE A 33 -3.67 17.96 -10.17
N GLN A 34 -2.51 18.57 -9.90
CA GLN A 34 -2.12 19.08 -8.58
C GLN A 34 -2.98 20.26 -8.14
N ASP A 35 -3.28 21.20 -9.04
CA ASP A 35 -4.13 22.35 -8.72
C ASP A 35 -5.57 21.90 -8.48
N ALA A 36 -6.08 21.00 -9.32
CA ALA A 36 -7.41 20.41 -9.13
C ALA A 36 -7.54 19.64 -7.81
N MET A 37 -6.52 18.84 -7.46
CA MET A 37 -6.45 18.17 -6.16
C MET A 37 -6.41 19.16 -5.01
N SER A 38 -5.64 20.24 -5.12
CA SER A 38 -5.51 21.26 -4.09
C SER A 38 -6.83 21.99 -3.86
N GLY A 39 -7.53 22.36 -4.94
CA GLY A 39 -8.87 22.94 -4.87
C GLY A 39 -9.89 22.01 -4.22
N MET A 40 -9.91 20.73 -4.61
CA MET A 40 -10.77 19.73 -3.98
C MET A 40 -10.47 19.60 -2.48
N LEU A 41 -9.20 19.53 -2.08
CA LEU A 41 -8.82 19.47 -0.65
C LEU A 41 -9.24 20.72 0.12
N ALA A 42 -9.12 21.92 -0.47
CA ALA A 42 -9.56 23.16 0.16
C ALA A 42 -11.07 23.13 0.44
N LEU A 43 -11.87 22.65 -0.53
CA LEU A 43 -13.32 22.51 -0.40
C LEU A 43 -13.71 21.47 0.67
N GLU A 44 -13.11 20.28 0.65
CA GLU A 44 -13.36 19.21 1.63
C GLU A 44 -12.96 19.63 3.04
N LEU A 45 -11.84 20.34 3.20
CA LEU A 45 -11.42 20.87 4.50
C LEU A 45 -12.38 21.94 5.03
N TRP A 46 -12.94 22.76 4.14
CA TRP A 46 -13.93 23.76 4.51
C TRP A 46 -15.26 23.11 4.95
N ASP A 47 -15.74 22.09 4.24
CA ASP A 47 -16.90 21.27 4.64
C ASP A 47 -16.66 20.55 5.98
N MET A 48 -15.51 19.89 6.13
CA MET A 48 -15.14 19.18 7.36
C MET A 48 -15.11 20.10 8.60
N LYS A 49 -14.79 21.38 8.41
CA LYS A 49 -14.81 22.40 9.47
C LYS A 49 -16.21 22.98 9.74
N GLY A 50 -17.23 22.58 8.98
CA GLY A 50 -18.60 23.07 9.09
C GLY A 50 -18.83 24.43 8.41
N PHE A 51 -18.15 24.67 7.30
CA PHE A 51 -18.27 25.89 6.48
C PHE A 51 -18.03 27.22 7.23
N PRO A 52 -16.91 27.39 7.95
CA PRO A 52 -16.60 28.64 8.63
C PRO A 52 -16.60 29.85 7.65
N GLU A 53 -17.25 30.94 8.04
CA GLU A 53 -17.25 32.19 7.28
C GLU A 53 -15.84 32.81 7.22
N GLY A 54 -15.41 33.25 6.03
CA GLY A 54 -14.10 33.87 5.82
C GLY A 54 -12.97 32.87 5.54
N GLU A 55 -13.24 31.57 5.62
CA GLU A 55 -12.34 30.48 5.22
C GLU A 55 -12.85 29.74 3.97
N GLN A 56 -13.74 30.37 3.19
CA GLN A 56 -14.20 29.79 1.92
C GLN A 56 -13.03 29.61 0.95
N PRO A 57 -12.99 28.51 0.18
CA PRO A 57 -12.10 28.40 -0.96
C PRO A 57 -12.29 29.60 -1.89
N THR A 58 -11.21 30.02 -2.51
CA THR A 58 -11.24 31.07 -3.55
C THR A 58 -11.98 30.58 -4.79
N GLU A 59 -12.46 31.50 -5.63
CA GLU A 59 -13.11 31.15 -6.90
C GLU A 59 -12.21 30.26 -7.80
N GLU A 60 -10.89 30.47 -7.75
CA GLU A 60 -9.91 29.65 -8.46
C GLU A 60 -9.83 28.22 -7.89
N GLU A 61 -9.83 28.07 -6.56
CA GLU A 61 -9.86 26.78 -5.88
C GLU A 61 -11.18 26.04 -6.10
N GLU A 62 -12.31 26.74 -6.10
CA GLU A 62 -13.62 26.16 -6.42
C GLU A 62 -13.68 25.67 -7.88
N ALA A 63 -13.17 26.46 -8.83
CA ALA A 63 -13.09 26.05 -10.23
C ALA A 63 -12.17 24.83 -10.41
N ALA A 64 -11.03 24.80 -9.72
CA ALA A 64 -10.10 23.68 -9.72
C ALA A 64 -10.72 22.42 -9.09
N ALA A 65 -11.45 22.56 -7.98
CA ALA A 65 -12.21 21.48 -7.35
C ALA A 65 -13.26 20.91 -8.30
N GLY A 66 -13.98 21.79 -9.03
CA GLY A 66 -14.97 21.39 -10.04
C GLY A 66 -14.38 20.47 -11.11
N VAL A 67 -13.18 20.80 -11.60
CA VAL A 67 -12.45 19.94 -12.56
C VAL A 67 -12.09 18.59 -11.95
N TRP A 68 -11.69 18.54 -10.68
CA TRP A 68 -11.41 17.27 -9.99
C TRP A 68 -12.65 16.37 -9.95
N PHE A 69 -13.79 16.90 -9.51
CA PHE A 69 -15.04 16.13 -9.44
C PHE A 69 -15.54 15.70 -10.83
N GLU A 70 -15.36 16.55 -11.85
CA GLU A 70 -15.67 16.18 -13.23
C GLU A 70 -14.78 15.03 -13.71
N ALA A 71 -13.46 15.12 -13.49
CA ALA A 71 -12.52 14.08 -13.85
C ALA A 71 -12.84 12.75 -13.13
N GLU A 72 -13.23 12.80 -11.85
CA GLU A 72 -13.63 11.64 -11.07
C GLU A 72 -14.91 10.97 -11.58
N ARG A 73 -15.91 11.77 -11.94
CA ARG A 73 -17.14 11.28 -12.57
C ARG A 73 -16.82 10.59 -13.89
N GLU A 74 -16.04 11.23 -14.77
CA GLU A 74 -15.66 10.64 -16.05
C GLU A 74 -14.83 9.37 -15.90
N ALA A 75 -13.94 9.34 -14.91
CA ALA A 75 -13.16 8.13 -14.58
C ALA A 75 -14.09 6.96 -14.22
N SER A 76 -15.10 7.24 -13.40
CA SER A 76 -16.05 6.25 -12.90
C SER A 76 -16.95 5.73 -14.02
N GLU A 77 -17.50 6.63 -14.83
CA GLU A 77 -18.30 6.28 -16.01
C GLU A 77 -17.51 5.42 -17.00
N ALA A 78 -16.27 5.81 -17.33
CA ALA A 78 -15.42 5.06 -18.25
C ALA A 78 -14.97 3.69 -17.69
N CYS A 79 -14.73 3.61 -16.38
CA CYS A 79 -14.42 2.37 -15.69
C CYS A 79 -15.61 1.40 -15.69
N CYS A 80 -16.80 1.90 -15.33
CA CYS A 80 -18.02 1.10 -15.20
C CYS A 80 -18.84 0.99 -16.49
N ALA A 81 -18.36 1.48 -17.64
CA ALA A 81 -19.11 1.53 -18.91
C ALA A 81 -19.70 0.18 -19.39
N SER A 82 -19.18 -0.95 -18.91
CA SER A 82 -19.66 -2.30 -19.25
C SER A 82 -20.32 -3.02 -18.09
N TRP A 83 -20.63 -2.30 -17.00
CA TRP A 83 -21.23 -2.87 -15.81
C TRP A 83 -22.75 -2.88 -15.89
N PRO A 84 -23.41 -3.83 -15.19
CA PRO A 84 -24.85 -3.76 -14.94
C PRO A 84 -25.22 -2.46 -14.24
N GLU A 85 -26.37 -1.86 -14.58
CA GLU A 85 -26.83 -0.58 -14.01
C GLU A 85 -26.95 -0.62 -12.48
N ASP A 86 -27.24 -1.79 -11.89
CA ASP A 86 -27.30 -2.03 -10.45
C ASP A 86 -25.94 -2.08 -9.75
N LYS A 87 -24.84 -2.01 -10.51
CA LYS A 87 -23.46 -2.01 -9.99
C LYS A 87 -22.70 -0.70 -10.23
N ILE A 88 -23.32 0.30 -10.84
CA ILE A 88 -22.65 1.59 -11.09
C ILE A 88 -22.37 2.26 -9.75
N VAL A 89 -21.08 2.41 -9.41
CA VAL A 89 -20.64 3.14 -8.23
C VAL A 89 -20.78 4.63 -8.54
N LEU A 90 -21.72 5.31 -7.87
CA LEU A 90 -21.79 6.78 -7.83
C LEU A 90 -20.67 7.26 -6.92
N ALA A 91 -19.53 7.52 -7.52
CA ALA A 91 -18.27 7.53 -6.83
C ALA A 91 -17.87 8.95 -6.39
N HIS A 92 -17.80 9.14 -5.09
CA HIS A 92 -17.12 10.26 -4.45
C HIS A 92 -15.92 9.69 -3.68
N GLY A 93 -14.73 10.24 -3.89
CA GLY A 93 -13.47 9.76 -3.32
C GLY A 93 -12.81 8.56 -4.01
N VAL A 94 -13.12 8.23 -5.27
CA VAL A 94 -12.47 7.12 -6.00
C VAL A 94 -11.27 7.55 -6.83
N LEU A 95 -11.19 8.82 -7.20
CA LEU A 95 -10.02 9.37 -7.86
C LEU A 95 -9.00 9.78 -6.79
N GLY A 96 -7.73 9.44 -7.02
CA GLY A 96 -6.65 9.81 -6.13
C GLY A 96 -5.41 10.23 -6.89
N PHE A 97 -4.53 10.98 -6.23
CA PHE A 97 -3.24 11.35 -6.76
C PHE A 97 -2.14 10.90 -5.78
N GLY A 98 -1.13 10.20 -6.29
CA GLY A 98 -0.09 9.57 -5.49
C GLY A 98 -0.22 8.06 -5.32
N LEU A 99 0.67 7.46 -4.53
CA LEU A 99 0.71 6.01 -4.27
C LEU A 99 -0.66 5.50 -3.78
N GLY A 100 -1.10 4.36 -4.28
CA GLY A 100 -2.40 3.75 -3.93
C GLY A 100 -2.63 3.65 -2.43
N GLU A 101 -3.90 3.66 -1.98
CA GLU A 101 -4.18 3.25 -0.60
C GLU A 101 -3.63 1.83 -0.41
N PRO A 102 -2.81 1.59 0.63
CA PRO A 102 -2.25 0.27 0.82
C PRO A 102 -3.36 -0.76 1.03
N LYS A 103 -3.34 -1.87 0.29
CA LYS A 103 -4.29 -2.97 0.50
C LYS A 103 -4.34 -3.43 1.97
N VAL A 104 -3.20 -3.32 2.65
CA VAL A 104 -3.07 -3.63 4.07
C VAL A 104 -3.82 -2.65 4.98
N LYS A 105 -3.98 -1.39 4.58
CA LYS A 105 -4.82 -0.39 5.26
C LYS A 105 -6.30 -0.77 5.13
N THR A 106 -6.75 -1.03 3.89
CA THR A 106 -8.15 -1.34 3.60
C THR A 106 -8.60 -2.71 4.15
N ALA A 107 -7.66 -3.60 4.51
CA ALA A 107 -7.98 -4.88 5.15
C ALA A 107 -8.73 -4.71 6.48
N ASN A 108 -8.38 -3.70 7.28
CA ASN A 108 -9.13 -3.33 8.48
C ASN A 108 -8.86 -1.86 8.87
N LEU A 109 -9.76 -0.97 8.47
CA LEU A 109 -9.64 0.46 8.75
C LEU A 109 -9.71 0.79 10.24
N ALA A 110 -10.48 0.02 11.02
CA ALA A 110 -10.72 0.30 12.43
C ALA A 110 -9.44 0.14 13.29
N THR A 111 -8.54 -0.78 12.90
CA THR A 111 -7.29 -1.04 13.64
C THR A 111 -6.08 -0.36 13.01
N TRP A 112 -6.23 0.38 11.92
CA TRP A 112 -5.11 0.88 11.11
C TRP A 112 -4.11 1.73 11.92
N VAL A 113 -4.58 2.67 12.73
CA VAL A 113 -3.70 3.56 13.53
C VAL A 113 -2.84 2.76 14.51
N ASP A 114 -3.42 1.77 15.19
CA ASP A 114 -2.68 0.90 16.12
C ASP A 114 -1.70 -0.02 15.37
N ARG A 115 -2.10 -0.55 14.21
CA ARG A 115 -1.21 -1.34 13.34
C ARG A 115 -0.02 -0.53 12.83
N GLN A 116 -0.20 0.75 12.49
CA GLN A 116 0.89 1.65 12.12
C GLN A 116 1.88 1.86 13.26
N GLN A 117 1.39 2.08 14.49
CA GLN A 117 2.25 2.27 15.67
C GLN A 117 3.09 1.02 15.98
N ARG A 118 2.49 -0.17 15.84
CA ARG A 118 3.14 -1.46 16.12
C ARG A 118 4.08 -1.93 15.01
N TYR A 119 3.92 -1.43 13.79
CA TYR A 119 4.71 -1.86 12.64
C TYR A 119 6.22 -1.72 12.89
N GLN A 120 6.65 -0.58 13.45
CA GLN A 120 8.07 -0.35 13.73
C GLN A 120 8.61 -1.27 14.84
N GLU A 121 7.81 -1.50 15.89
CA GLU A 121 8.18 -2.44 16.97
C GLU A 121 8.37 -3.87 16.45
N VAL A 122 7.49 -4.33 15.55
CA VAL A 122 7.60 -5.64 14.90
C VAL A 122 8.87 -5.74 14.07
N ILE A 123 9.23 -4.70 13.32
CA ILE A 123 10.51 -4.65 12.58
C ILE A 123 11.68 -4.79 13.55
N GLU A 124 11.75 -3.96 14.60
CA GLU A 124 12.85 -3.99 15.57
C GLU A 124 12.99 -5.37 16.25
N ARG A 125 11.87 -6.03 16.53
CA ARG A 125 11.86 -7.41 17.07
C ARG A 125 12.36 -8.43 16.06
N LEU A 126 11.99 -8.34 14.79
CA LEU A 126 12.54 -9.21 13.73
C LEU A 126 14.05 -9.00 13.55
N GLU A 127 14.52 -7.75 13.63
CA GLU A 127 15.94 -7.42 13.47
C GLU A 127 16.83 -7.93 14.63
N THR A 128 16.25 -8.06 15.82
CA THR A 128 16.97 -8.47 17.03
C THR A 128 16.67 -9.90 17.46
N ALA A 129 15.75 -10.58 16.79
CA ALA A 129 15.39 -11.97 17.03
C ALA A 129 16.61 -12.89 16.95
N THR A 130 16.74 -13.78 17.93
CA THR A 130 17.81 -14.80 17.99
C THR A 130 17.34 -16.16 17.48
N GLY A 131 16.06 -16.29 17.12
CA GLY A 131 15.42 -17.49 16.62
C GLY A 131 13.94 -17.24 16.34
N SER A 132 13.19 -18.31 16.09
CA SER A 132 11.75 -18.24 15.89
C SER A 132 11.00 -17.72 17.13
N ASP A 133 9.99 -16.89 16.92
CA ASP A 133 9.14 -16.32 17.96
C ASP A 133 7.67 -16.38 17.51
N ARG A 134 6.89 -17.24 18.21
CA ARG A 134 5.48 -17.43 17.87
C ARG A 134 4.63 -16.21 18.18
N GLN A 135 4.95 -15.44 19.21
CA GLN A 135 4.19 -14.22 19.50
C GLN A 135 4.45 -13.19 18.40
N LEU A 136 5.69 -13.09 17.93
CA LEU A 136 6.04 -12.22 16.80
C LEU A 136 5.30 -12.60 15.51
N ASP A 137 5.12 -13.90 15.21
CA ASP A 137 4.30 -14.34 14.08
C ASP A 137 2.87 -13.77 14.14
N ILE A 138 2.26 -13.78 15.33
CA ILE A 138 0.90 -13.30 15.57
C ILE A 138 0.83 -11.79 15.43
N ASP A 139 1.81 -11.08 16.00
CA ASP A 139 1.88 -9.63 15.92
C ASP A 139 2.06 -9.16 14.46
N ILE A 140 2.82 -9.91 13.65
CA ILE A 140 2.92 -9.67 12.20
C ILE A 140 1.55 -9.89 11.53
N CYS A 141 0.86 -11.00 11.82
CA CYS A 141 -0.49 -11.25 11.26
C CYS A 141 -1.47 -10.13 11.60
N TYR A 142 -1.41 -9.61 12.83
CA TYR A 142 -2.21 -8.47 13.26
C TYR A 142 -1.85 -7.19 12.51
N VAL A 143 -0.56 -6.81 12.45
CA VAL A 143 -0.08 -5.63 11.72
C VAL A 143 -0.46 -5.70 10.24
N MET A 144 -0.33 -6.88 9.63
CA MET A 144 -0.71 -7.14 8.24
C MET A 144 -2.23 -7.22 8.01
N GLY A 145 -3.04 -7.06 9.05
CA GLY A 145 -4.51 -7.02 8.97
C GLY A 145 -5.15 -8.37 8.66
N TRP A 146 -4.47 -9.48 8.93
CA TRP A 146 -5.03 -10.84 8.77
C TRP A 146 -5.91 -11.25 9.94
N ILE A 147 -5.71 -10.61 11.10
CA ILE A 147 -6.55 -10.74 12.29
C ILE A 147 -6.87 -9.36 12.87
N ASN A 148 -7.94 -9.29 13.67
CA ASN A 148 -8.47 -8.02 14.19
C ASN A 148 -8.03 -7.69 15.61
N GLU A 149 -7.47 -8.66 16.32
CA GLU A 149 -7.00 -8.50 17.70
C GLU A 149 -5.64 -9.18 17.86
N PRO A 150 -4.73 -8.62 18.68
CA PRO A 150 -3.56 -9.37 19.14
C PRO A 150 -4.03 -10.61 19.90
N GLY A 151 -3.53 -11.78 19.52
CA GLY A 151 -3.98 -13.06 20.09
C GLY A 151 -2.87 -13.81 20.82
N THR A 152 -3.24 -14.91 21.46
CA THR A 152 -2.30 -15.85 22.07
C THR A 152 -1.88 -16.95 21.08
N PRO A 153 -0.79 -17.68 21.35
CA PRO A 153 -0.39 -18.85 20.54
C PRO A 153 -1.47 -19.92 20.39
N GLU A 154 -2.31 -20.11 21.39
CA GLU A 154 -3.41 -21.08 21.36
C GLU A 154 -4.52 -20.66 20.39
N GLU A 155 -4.91 -19.40 20.41
CA GLU A 155 -5.88 -18.82 19.48
C GLU A 155 -5.34 -18.84 18.05
N ALA A 156 -4.07 -18.49 17.88
CA ALA A 156 -3.37 -18.54 16.61
C ALA A 156 -3.35 -19.95 16.01
N ALA A 157 -3.20 -20.99 16.85
CA ALA A 157 -3.27 -22.37 16.41
C ALA A 157 -4.68 -22.77 15.96
N GLN A 158 -5.73 -22.31 16.66
CA GLN A 158 -7.12 -22.56 16.27
C GLN A 158 -7.49 -21.89 14.94
N LEU A 159 -6.96 -20.69 14.71
CA LEU A 159 -7.14 -19.92 13.46
C LEU A 159 -6.25 -20.41 12.32
N GLY A 160 -5.29 -21.29 12.59
CA GLY A 160 -4.33 -21.77 11.58
C GLY A 160 -3.40 -20.67 11.07
N LEU A 161 -2.99 -19.74 11.93
CA LEU A 161 -2.08 -18.65 11.54
C LEU A 161 -0.70 -19.19 11.18
N PRO A 162 -0.04 -18.62 10.14
CA PRO A 162 1.23 -19.13 9.62
C PRO A 162 2.39 -18.93 10.59
N TYR A 163 3.46 -19.69 10.42
CA TYR A 163 4.69 -19.61 11.21
C TYR A 163 5.77 -18.76 10.51
N LEU A 164 5.63 -17.45 10.60
CA LEU A 164 6.41 -16.48 9.81
C LEU A 164 7.89 -16.38 10.20
N THR A 165 8.27 -16.81 11.40
CA THR A 165 9.64 -16.77 11.92
C THR A 165 10.34 -18.13 11.96
N SER A 166 9.64 -19.22 11.61
CA SER A 166 10.19 -20.60 11.66
C SER A 166 9.97 -21.43 10.41
N ASN A 167 8.97 -21.14 9.57
CA ASN A 167 8.61 -21.96 8.42
C ASN A 167 8.87 -21.24 7.08
N LEU A 168 10.10 -21.37 6.57
CA LEU A 168 10.52 -20.73 5.33
C LEU A 168 9.62 -21.04 4.13
N ALA A 169 9.18 -22.30 4.00
CA ALA A 169 8.36 -22.72 2.87
C ALA A 169 6.99 -22.03 2.87
N GLU A 170 6.40 -21.86 4.05
CA GLU A 170 5.14 -21.16 4.23
C GLU A 170 5.28 -19.67 3.96
N VAL A 171 6.34 -19.01 4.47
CA VAL A 171 6.62 -17.60 4.18
C VAL A 171 6.80 -17.39 2.68
N ALA A 172 7.61 -18.23 2.02
CA ALA A 172 7.86 -18.13 0.58
C ALA A 172 6.57 -18.27 -0.25
N ALA A 173 5.69 -19.21 0.13
CA ALA A 173 4.41 -19.39 -0.55
C ALA A 173 3.48 -18.16 -0.38
N ILE A 174 3.40 -17.61 0.84
CA ILE A 174 2.59 -16.42 1.13
C ILE A 174 3.13 -15.20 0.38
N THR A 175 4.44 -14.97 0.44
CA THR A 175 5.10 -13.86 -0.24
C THR A 175 4.88 -13.99 -1.75
N ALA A 176 5.20 -15.12 -2.38
CA ALA A 176 5.04 -15.30 -3.82
C ALA A 176 3.60 -15.07 -4.31
N LYS A 177 2.59 -15.46 -3.52
CA LYS A 177 1.18 -15.20 -3.83
C LYS A 177 0.81 -13.71 -3.75
N SER A 178 1.53 -12.94 -2.95
CA SER A 178 1.25 -11.52 -2.67
C SER A 178 1.92 -10.57 -3.67
N ILE A 179 3.05 -10.95 -4.28
CA ILE A 179 3.89 -10.08 -5.13
C ILE A 179 4.08 -10.65 -6.56
N HIS A 180 3.05 -10.50 -7.39
CA HIS A 180 3.09 -10.96 -8.79
C HIS A 180 4.16 -10.20 -9.59
N GLY A 181 5.00 -10.91 -10.35
CA GLY A 181 6.06 -10.32 -11.18
C GLY A 181 7.37 -10.02 -10.44
N TRP A 182 7.48 -10.40 -9.16
CA TRP A 182 8.68 -10.19 -8.36
C TRP A 182 9.38 -11.52 -8.07
N LYS A 183 10.72 -11.48 -8.02
CA LYS A 183 11.57 -12.62 -7.70
C LYS A 183 11.96 -12.60 -6.23
N ILE A 184 11.92 -13.76 -5.59
CA ILE A 184 12.42 -13.97 -4.22
C ILE A 184 13.78 -14.67 -4.30
N GLU A 185 14.79 -14.09 -3.67
CA GLU A 185 16.14 -14.65 -3.52
C GLU A 185 16.42 -14.85 -2.03
N ILE A 186 16.99 -16.00 -1.65
CA ILE A 186 17.22 -16.35 -0.25
C ILE A 186 18.64 -16.93 -0.15
N ASP A 187 19.49 -16.26 0.62
CA ASP A 187 20.82 -16.72 0.97
C ASP A 187 20.77 -17.39 2.34
N GLN A 188 21.41 -18.56 2.47
CA GLN A 188 21.44 -19.28 3.75
C GLN A 188 22.68 -18.95 4.59
N GLN A 189 23.79 -18.56 3.96
CA GLN A 189 25.04 -18.28 4.67
C GLN A 189 25.80 -17.10 4.06
N PRO A 190 25.77 -15.93 4.72
CA PRO A 190 24.91 -15.60 5.86
C PRO A 190 23.42 -15.55 5.47
N CYS A 191 22.53 -15.69 6.44
CA CYS A 191 21.08 -15.59 6.18
C CYS A 191 20.74 -14.19 5.69
N ASP A 192 20.15 -14.10 4.50
CA ASP A 192 19.56 -12.88 3.93
C ASP A 192 18.44 -13.28 2.98
N ALA A 193 17.55 -12.34 2.69
CA ALA A 193 16.52 -12.52 1.67
C ALA A 193 16.31 -11.21 0.93
N ARG A 194 16.05 -11.32 -0.37
CA ARG A 194 15.81 -10.18 -1.25
C ARG A 194 14.58 -10.43 -2.10
N ILE A 195 13.79 -9.38 -2.27
CA ILE A 195 12.64 -9.34 -3.15
C ILE A 195 12.96 -8.33 -4.24
N VAL A 196 12.97 -8.76 -5.51
CA VAL A 196 13.44 -7.99 -6.67
C VAL A 196 12.32 -7.91 -7.71
N GLU A 197 12.00 -6.72 -8.19
CA GLU A 197 11.06 -6.54 -9.30
C GLU A 197 11.70 -7.01 -10.61
N LEU A 198 10.98 -7.81 -11.42
CA LEU A 198 11.50 -8.35 -12.69
C LEU A 198 11.17 -7.49 -13.92
N ASP A 199 10.14 -6.65 -13.83
CA ASP A 199 9.58 -5.88 -14.96
C ASP A 199 9.94 -4.39 -14.87
N LEU A 200 11.22 -4.06 -15.07
CA LEU A 200 11.62 -2.68 -15.36
C LEU A 200 12.01 -2.57 -16.84
N ASP A 201 11.44 -1.60 -17.53
CA ASP A 201 11.91 -1.18 -18.85
C ASP A 201 13.39 -0.75 -18.71
N GLU A 202 14.24 -1.04 -19.70
CA GLU A 202 15.71 -0.82 -19.66
C GLU A 202 16.15 0.62 -19.34
N ASP A 203 15.22 1.58 -19.31
CA ASP A 203 15.43 3.01 -19.06
C ASP A 203 15.11 3.46 -17.61
N ASP A 204 14.57 2.59 -16.74
CA ASP A 204 14.35 2.93 -15.32
C ASP A 204 15.59 2.57 -14.48
N GLU A 205 16.36 3.59 -14.06
CA GLU A 205 17.58 3.43 -13.24
C GLU A 205 17.31 2.92 -11.80
N ASP A 206 16.04 2.86 -11.39
CA ASP A 206 15.61 2.46 -10.05
C ASP A 206 15.31 0.96 -9.98
N ASN A 207 16.35 0.14 -9.85
CA ASN A 207 16.19 -1.28 -9.47
C ASN A 207 15.46 -1.38 -8.11
N LEU A 208 14.14 -1.57 -8.13
CA LEU A 208 13.33 -1.77 -6.93
C LEU A 208 13.62 -3.16 -6.35
N SER A 209 14.55 -3.18 -5.39
CA SER A 209 14.85 -4.37 -4.59
C SER A 209 14.80 -4.04 -3.11
N VAL A 210 14.21 -4.94 -2.32
CA VAL A 210 14.14 -4.83 -0.87
C VAL A 210 14.81 -6.03 -0.25
N ALA A 211 15.72 -5.78 0.69
CA ALA A 211 16.51 -6.81 1.35
C ALA A 211 16.25 -6.86 2.86
N ALA A 212 16.45 -8.05 3.45
CA ALA A 212 16.37 -8.28 4.88
C ALA A 212 17.59 -7.78 5.64
N TRP A 213 18.77 -7.77 5.02
CA TRP A 213 19.98 -7.29 5.65
C TRP A 213 20.81 -6.38 4.75
N ARG A 214 21.17 -6.83 3.55
CA ARG A 214 22.08 -6.11 2.66
C ARG A 214 21.37 -5.52 1.45
N CYS A 215 21.32 -4.19 1.39
CA CYS A 215 20.88 -3.47 0.21
C CYS A 215 21.73 -3.82 -1.01
N PHE A 216 21.17 -3.61 -2.20
CA PHE A 216 21.89 -3.84 -3.46
C PHE A 216 23.18 -3.00 -3.58
N ASP A 217 23.16 -1.77 -3.05
CA ASP A 217 24.31 -0.85 -3.03
C ASP A 217 25.35 -1.13 -1.92
N GLY A 218 25.17 -2.21 -1.14
CA GLY A 218 26.06 -2.60 -0.06
C GLY A 218 25.79 -1.91 1.29
N ARG A 219 24.80 -1.01 1.39
CA ARG A 219 24.33 -0.52 2.69
C ARG A 219 23.71 -1.66 3.50
N LEU A 220 23.89 -1.60 4.82
CA LEU A 220 23.33 -2.56 5.75
C LEU A 220 22.14 -1.96 6.48
N HIS A 221 21.01 -2.65 6.48
CA HIS A 221 19.89 -2.29 7.34
C HIS A 221 20.16 -2.62 8.81
N MET A 222 20.98 -3.64 9.07
CA MET A 222 21.26 -4.17 10.41
C MET A 222 22.74 -4.51 10.56
N MET A 223 23.23 -4.54 11.81
CA MET A 223 24.63 -4.90 12.10
C MET A 223 24.94 -6.39 11.92
N ARG A 224 23.94 -7.26 12.01
CA ARG A 224 24.07 -8.73 11.93
C ARG A 224 23.00 -9.28 10.99
N PRO A 225 23.24 -10.45 10.34
CA PRO A 225 22.19 -11.12 9.56
C PRO A 225 21.03 -11.57 10.46
N PRO A 226 19.82 -11.71 9.90
CA PRO A 226 18.71 -12.43 10.50
C PRO A 226 19.11 -13.80 11.06
N ALA A 227 18.47 -14.23 12.14
CA ALA A 227 18.79 -15.49 12.82
C ALA A 227 18.49 -16.74 11.98
N ASN A 228 17.54 -16.65 11.04
CA ASN A 228 17.22 -17.72 10.09
C ASN A 228 16.60 -17.15 8.80
N ALA A 229 16.48 -18.00 7.78
CA ALA A 229 15.94 -17.61 6.47
C ALA A 229 14.45 -17.23 6.48
N ALA A 230 13.63 -17.78 7.40
CA ALA A 230 12.22 -17.40 7.52
C ALA A 230 12.09 -15.96 8.03
N ILE A 231 12.84 -15.60 9.08
CA ILE A 231 12.95 -14.22 9.58
C ILE A 231 13.49 -13.31 8.48
N ALA A 232 14.51 -13.73 7.73
CA ALA A 232 15.04 -12.95 6.63
C ALA A 232 13.95 -12.60 5.60
N LEU A 233 13.24 -13.61 5.08
CA LEU A 233 12.20 -13.38 4.09
C LEU A 233 11.03 -12.56 4.63
N THR A 234 10.58 -12.85 5.85
CA THR A 234 9.53 -12.08 6.52
C THR A 234 9.93 -10.61 6.68
N LEU A 235 11.17 -10.33 7.08
CA LEU A 235 11.67 -8.97 7.23
C LEU A 235 11.78 -8.22 5.89
N ALA A 236 12.24 -8.88 4.82
CA ALA A 236 12.24 -8.32 3.47
C ALA A 236 10.81 -8.00 3.00
N ALA A 237 9.86 -8.93 3.21
CA ALA A 237 8.47 -8.75 2.84
C ALA A 237 7.78 -7.63 3.64
N MET A 238 8.07 -7.52 4.94
CA MET A 238 7.59 -6.39 5.74
C MET A 238 8.16 -5.09 5.19
N ARG A 239 9.48 -4.97 5.01
CA ARG A 239 10.10 -3.75 4.47
C ARG A 239 9.56 -3.30 3.12
N LEU A 240 9.14 -4.24 2.27
CA LEU A 240 8.46 -3.90 1.01
C LEU A 240 7.14 -3.15 1.22
N GLN A 241 6.49 -3.36 2.37
CA GLN A 241 5.28 -2.66 2.80
C GLN A 241 5.58 -1.41 3.63
N ALA A 242 6.85 -1.06 3.91
CA ALA A 242 7.18 0.02 4.85
C ALA A 242 6.54 1.36 4.44
N ASP A 243 6.55 1.71 3.16
CA ASP A 243 5.97 2.95 2.64
C ASP A 243 4.44 3.02 2.82
N SER A 244 3.80 1.88 3.05
CA SER A 244 2.38 1.80 3.37
C SER A 244 2.08 2.17 4.82
N PHE A 245 3.01 1.92 5.74
CA PHE A 245 2.81 2.10 7.19
C PHE A 245 3.48 3.35 7.73
N LEU A 246 4.66 3.68 7.21
CA LEU A 246 5.48 4.79 7.65
C LEU A 246 5.22 5.98 6.71
N PRO A 247 4.75 7.14 7.21
CA PRO A 247 4.68 8.35 6.39
C PRO A 247 6.10 8.65 5.87
N GLY A 248 6.20 8.97 4.57
CA GLY A 248 7.44 8.99 3.79
C GLY A 248 8.65 9.55 4.53
N ARG A 249 9.78 8.84 4.38
CA ARG A 249 11.11 9.36 4.73
C ARG A 249 11.48 10.56 3.88
#